data_AF-A0A6V8KJW3-F1
#
_entry.id   AF-A0A6V8KJW3-F1
#
_cell.length_a   1.000
_cell.length_b   1.000
_cell.length_c   1.000
_cell.angle_alpha   90.00
_cell.angle_beta   90.00
_cell.angle_gamma   90.00
#
_symmetry.space_group_name_H-M   'P 1'
#
loop_
_entity.id
_entity.type
_entity.pdbx_description
1 polymer ?
#
loop_
_entity_poly.entity_id
_entity_poly.type
_entity_poly.pdbx_seq_one_letter_code
_entity_poly.pdbx_strand_id
1 'polypeptide(L)' 'MTLNALVVRGGWEGHRPVEATDMFIPFLERAGYQVRVEASPTCTRTRTRWPPPTSCCSA' A
#
# COMPACT_ATOMS: atom_id res chain seq x y z
N MET A 1 6.21 11.86 -15.56
CA MET A 1 5.29 10.72 -15.35
C MET A 1 5.69 10.06 -14.05
N THR A 2 4.81 9.99 -13.06
CA THR A 2 5.08 9.33 -11.78
C THR A 2 4.55 7.91 -11.82
N LEU A 3 5.36 6.94 -11.42
CA LEU A 3 4.91 5.56 -11.24
C LEU A 3 4.16 5.46 -9.91
N ASN A 4 3.13 4.63 -9.84
CA ASN A 4 2.32 4.49 -8.63
C ASN A 4 2.54 3.08 -8.05
N ALA A 5 2.68 2.98 -6.72
CA ALA A 5 2.86 1.72 -6.02
C ALA A 5 1.87 1.62 -4.84
N LEU A 6 1.12 0.52 -4.78
CA LEU A 6 0.22 0.19 -3.67
C LEU A 6 0.81 -0.96 -2.87
N VAL A 7 1.10 -0.72 -1.60
CA VAL A 7 1.60 -1.72 -0.65
C VAL A 7 0.45 -2.14 0.26
N VAL A 8 -0.01 -3.37 0.14
CA VAL A 8 -1.05 -3.91 1.03
C VAL A 8 -0.40 -4.73 2.15
N ARG A 9 -0.56 -4.29 3.39
CA ARG A 9 -0.07 -4.93 4.61
C ARG A 9 -1.21 -5.69 5.27
N GLY A 10 -1.32 -6.98 4.95
CA GLY A 10 -2.11 -7.92 5.76
C GLY A 10 -1.31 -8.41 6.96
N GLY A 11 -1.97 -8.60 8.10
CA GLY A 11 -1.33 -9.10 9.32
C GLY A 11 -2.14 -10.22 9.96
N TRP A 12 -1.43 -11.19 10.53
CA TRP A 12 -1.94 -12.18 11.47
C TRP A 12 -0.99 -12.25 12.68
N GLU A 13 -1.42 -12.89 13.75
CA GLU A 13 -0.63 -13.01 14.97
C GLU A 13 0.73 -13.69 14.72
N GLY A 14 1.81 -13.09 15.21
CA GLY A 14 3.17 -13.56 15.00
C GLY A 14 3.84 -13.07 13.70
N HIS A 15 3.11 -12.47 12.77
CA HIS A 15 3.67 -11.86 11.57
C HIS A 15 4.02 -10.38 11.79
N ARG A 16 5.13 -9.92 11.20
CA ARG A 16 5.61 -8.53 11.29
C ARG A 16 5.60 -7.81 9.92
N PRO A 17 4.43 -7.68 9.27
CA PRO A 17 4.34 -7.12 7.93
C PRO A 17 4.73 -5.63 7.87
N VAL A 18 4.52 -4.88 8.97
CA VAL A 18 4.88 -3.46 9.08
C VAL A 18 6.39 -3.28 9.00
N GLU A 19 7.13 -3.97 9.87
CA GLU A 19 8.59 -3.92 9.92
C GLU A 19 9.22 -4.36 8.59
N ALA A 20 8.68 -5.43 8.00
CA ALA A 20 9.13 -5.91 6.69
C ALA A 20 8.95 -4.83 5.61
N THR A 21 7.76 -4.23 5.52
CA THR A 21 7.44 -3.31 4.43
C THR A 21 8.03 -1.90 4.65
N ASP A 22 8.26 -1.46 5.88
CA ASP A 22 8.98 -0.21 6.17
C ASP A 22 10.42 -0.25 5.64
N MET A 23 11.02 -1.43 5.52
CA MET A 23 12.33 -1.58 4.86
C MET A 23 12.27 -1.40 3.34
N PHE A 24 11.16 -1.73 2.68
CA PHE A 24 11.04 -1.70 1.22
C PHE A 24 10.51 -0.38 0.65
N ILE A 25 9.66 0.34 1.40
CA ILE A 25 9.09 1.61 0.95
C ILE A 25 10.15 2.63 0.53
N PRO A 26 11.26 2.83 1.29
CA PRO A 26 12.29 3.79 0.89
C PRO A 26 12.94 3.47 -0.45
N PHE A 27 12.98 2.20 -0.86
CA PHE A 27 13.50 1.81 -2.18
C PHE A 27 12.53 2.21 -3.31
N LEU A 28 11.23 2.05 -3.09
CA LEU A 28 10.20 2.46 -4.05
C LEU A 28 10.16 3.98 -4.21
N GLU A 29 10.24 4.73 -3.12
CA GLU A 29 10.29 6.19 -3.15
C GLU A 29 11.53 6.71 -3.88
N ARG A 30 12.72 6.14 -3.59
CA ARG A 30 13.96 6.47 -4.31
C ARG A 30 13.91 6.11 -5.80
N ALA A 31 13.16 5.07 -6.16
CA ALA A 31 12.93 4.70 -7.54
C ALA A 31 11.89 5.60 -8.26
N GLY A 32 11.33 6.61 -7.59
CA GLY A 32 10.41 7.57 -8.18
C GLY A 32 8.93 7.15 -8.16
N TYR A 33 8.57 6.18 -7.33
CA TYR A 33 7.17 5.78 -7.13
C TYR A 33 6.47 6.67 -6.09
N GLN A 34 5.22 7.02 -6.36
CA GLN A 34 4.30 7.45 -5.30
C GLN A 34 3.73 6.22 -4.60
N VAL A 35 4.14 6.02 -3.36
CA VAL A 35 3.77 4.84 -2.56
C VAL A 35 2.56 5.14 -1.68
N ARG A 36 1.59 4.23 -1.65
CA ARG A 36 0.46 4.23 -0.70
C ARG A 36 0.41 2.89 0.03
N VAL A 37 0.20 2.93 1.34
CA VAL A 37 0.12 1.74 2.20
C VAL A 37 -1.32 1.52 2.65
N GLU A 38 -1.80 0.28 2.57
CA GLU A 38 -3.16 -0.09 2.97
C GLU A 38 -3.18 -1.37 3.80
N ALA A 39 -4.12 -1.48 4.74
CA ALA A 39 -4.24 -2.67 5.61
C ALA A 39 -5.13 -3.79 5.02
N SER A 40 -5.90 -3.48 3.97
CA SER A 40 -6.91 -4.39 3.43
C SER A 40 -6.81 -4.53 1.90
N PRO A 41 -6.91 -5.76 1.36
CA PRO A 41 -6.93 -5.99 -0.09
C PRO A 41 -8.20 -5.44 -0.76
N THR A 42 -9.26 -5.12 -0.01
CA THR A 42 -10.48 -4.51 -0.57
C THR A 42 -10.19 -3.17 -1.27
N CYS A 43 -9.16 -2.44 -0.82
CA CYS A 43 -8.71 -1.21 -1.49
C CYS A 43 -8.15 -1.45 -2.91
N THR A 44 -7.66 -2.66 -3.21
CA THR A 44 -7.09 -3.00 -4.53
C THR A 44 -8.14 -3.22 -5.62
N ARG A 45 -9.40 -3.47 -5.26
CA ARG A 45 -10.46 -3.88 -6.22
C ARG A 45 -11.26 -2.72 -6.79
N THR A 46 -10.98 -1.48 -6.38
CA THR A 46 -11.65 -0.33 -6.98
C THR A 46 -10.86 0.15 -8.18
N ARG A 47 -11.48 0.07 -9.36
CA ARG A 47 -10.93 0.56 -10.65
C ARG A 47 -10.88 2.10 -10.71
N THR A 48 -10.78 2.75 -9.55
CA THR A 48 -10.73 4.19 -9.39
C THR A 48 -9.35 4.71 -9.70
N ARG A 49 -9.34 5.87 -10.36
CA ARG A 49 -8.17 6.68 -10.66
C ARG A 49 -7.29 6.83 -9.41
N TRP A 50 -5.98 6.68 -9.57
CA TRP A 50 -5.02 6.97 -8.52
C TRP A 50 -5.10 8.45 -8.07
N PRO A 51 -5.07 8.76 -6.76
CA PRO A 51 -5.09 7.83 -5.63
C PRO A 51 -6.51 7.33 -5.28
N PRO A 52 -6.68 6.05 -4.92
CA PRO A 52 -7.99 5.50 -4.54
C PRO A 52 -8.52 6.15 -3.24
N PRO A 53 -9.85 6.23 -3.06
CA PRO A 53 -10.45 6.83 -1.86
C PRO A 53 -10.20 5.98 -0.61
N THR A 54 -9.91 6.64 0.51
CA THR A 54 -9.71 6.03 1.84
C THR A 54 -10.94 5.26 2.36
N SER A 55 -12.13 5.55 1.82
CA SER A 55 -13.39 4.90 2.19
C SER A 55 -13.45 3.39 1.88
N CYS A 56 -12.49 2.84 1.14
CA CYS A 56 -12.38 1.40 0.91
C CYS A 56 -11.83 0.61 2.13
N CYS A 57 -11.36 1.30 3.17
CA CYS A 57 -10.64 0.71 4.31
C CYS A 57 -11.52 0.43 5.53
N SER A 58 -12.82 0.76 5.47
CA SER A 58 -13.75 0.71 6.61
C SER A 58 -14.67 -0.51 6.61
N ALA A 59 -14.17 -1.70 6.24
CA ALA A 59 -14.93 -2.96 6.32
C ALA A 59 -14.12 -4.03 7.05
#